data_AF-A0A2V7S1D6-F1
#
_entry.id   AF-A0A2V7S1D6-F1
#
_cell.length_a   1.000
_cell.length_b   1.000
_cell.length_c   1.000
_cell.angle_alpha   90.00
_cell.angle_beta   90.00
_cell.angle_gamma   90.00
#
_symmetry.space_group_name_H-M   'P 1'
#
loop_
_entity.id
_entity.type
_entity.pdbx_description
1 polymer ?
#
loop_
_entity_poly.entity_id
_entity_poly.type
_entity_poly.pdbx_seq_one_letter_code
_entity_poly.pdbx_strand_id
1 'polypeptide(L)'
;MVLDLREPMEPRPYRAPDAVRAAGLEYVNVPFGQGEIGDATFEAALRTVRELGGRKRVLVHCSSGSRVGAALIPYLMLDKGMSEEDAVAEAMRVGMRDAGLMQAAVDYVRRKTTR
;
A
#
# COMPACT_ATOMS: atom_id res chain seq x y z
N MET A 1 -6.02 -10.97 7.39
CA MET A 1 -5.86 -9.57 7.84
C MET A 1 -6.25 -8.64 6.70
N VAL A 2 -6.73 -7.44 7.04
CA VAL A 2 -7.06 -6.37 6.10
C VAL A 2 -6.17 -5.15 6.36
N LEU A 3 -5.51 -4.66 5.31
CA LEU A 3 -4.80 -3.38 5.28
C LEU A 3 -5.62 -2.37 4.50
N ASP A 4 -6.14 -1.36 5.19
CA ASP A 4 -6.91 -0.26 4.62
C ASP A 4 -6.02 0.96 4.41
N LEU A 5 -5.89 1.40 3.16
CA LEU A 5 -5.10 2.57 2.79
C LEU A 5 -5.92 3.86 2.68
N ARG A 6 -7.22 3.81 3.01
CA ARG A 6 -8.11 4.98 3.00
C ARG A 6 -7.84 5.88 4.19
N GLU A 7 -8.04 7.17 4.00
CA GLU A 7 -8.10 8.12 5.09
C GLU A 7 -9.29 7.81 6.01
N PRO A 8 -9.18 8.09 7.33
CA PRO A 8 -10.29 7.96 8.27
C PRO A 8 -11.55 8.72 7.83
N MET A 9 -11.35 9.88 7.18
CA MET A 9 -12.44 10.79 6.79
C MET A 9 -13.12 10.43 5.46
N GLU A 10 -12.56 9.52 4.66
CA GLU A 10 -13.22 9.07 3.43
C GLU A 10 -14.57 8.42 3.73
N PRO A 11 -15.62 8.60 2.89
CA PRO A 11 -16.89 7.92 3.08
C PRO A 11 -16.73 6.40 3.14
N ARG A 12 -17.19 5.81 4.25
CA ARG A 12 -17.19 4.36 4.50
C ARG A 12 -18.64 3.89 4.60
N PRO A 13 -19.26 3.46 3.49
CA PRO A 13 -20.64 2.97 3.50
C PRO A 13 -20.80 1.68 4.32
N TYR A 14 -19.69 1.01 4.64
CA TYR A 14 -19.66 -0.23 5.42
C TYR A 14 -18.74 -0.07 6.65
N ARG A 15 -19.15 -0.61 7.80
CA ARG A 15 -18.33 -0.68 9.04
C ARG A 15 -17.24 -1.75 8.90
N ALA A 16 -16.36 -1.58 7.92
CA ALA A 16 -15.32 -2.53 7.57
C ALA A 16 -14.46 -2.98 8.77
N PRO A 17 -14.02 -2.09 9.70
CA PRO A 17 -13.22 -2.53 10.84
C PRO A 17 -13.95 -3.51 11.76
N ASP A 18 -15.24 -3.27 12.02
CA ASP A 18 -16.04 -4.08 12.95
C ASP A 18 -16.31 -5.46 12.37
N ALA A 19 -16.68 -5.54 11.08
CA ALA A 19 -16.92 -6.81 10.41
C ALA A 19 -15.65 -7.65 10.25
N VAL A 20 -14.51 -7.00 9.96
CA VAL A 20 -13.21 -7.68 9.85
C VAL A 20 -12.81 -8.27 11.20
N ARG A 21 -12.96 -7.51 12.29
CA ARG A 21 -12.69 -8.01 13.65
C ARG A 21 -13.67 -9.12 14.07
N ALA A 22 -14.95 -8.98 13.74
CA ALA A 22 -15.96 -10.01 14.01
C ALA A 22 -15.66 -11.33 13.27
N ALA A 23 -15.03 -11.26 12.10
CA ALA A 23 -14.55 -12.43 11.36
C ALA A 23 -13.22 -13.02 11.92
N GLY A 24 -12.71 -12.51 13.05
CA GLY A 24 -11.45 -12.95 13.66
C GLY A 24 -10.20 -12.49 12.89
N LEU A 25 -10.32 -11.50 12.02
CA LEU A 25 -9.21 -10.97 11.23
C LEU A 25 -8.66 -9.69 11.86
N GLU A 26 -7.34 -9.52 11.79
CA GLU A 26 -6.70 -8.25 12.11
C GLU A 26 -7.06 -7.18 11.06
N TYR A 27 -7.24 -5.94 11.52
CA TYR A 27 -7.50 -4.76 10.70
C TYR A 27 -6.46 -3.68 11.04
N VAL A 28 -5.71 -3.24 10.03
CA VAL A 28 -4.75 -2.14 10.16
C VAL A 28 -5.10 -1.07 9.13
N ASN A 29 -5.07 0.20 9.55
CA ASN A 29 -5.26 1.34 8.67
C ASN A 29 -3.96 2.14 8.57
N VAL A 30 -3.42 2.24 7.35
CA VAL A 30 -2.25 3.09 7.03
C VAL A 30 -2.73 4.11 5.99
N PRO A 31 -3.23 5.28 6.42
CA PRO A 31 -3.89 6.21 5.51
C PRO A 31 -2.89 6.85 4.54
N PHE A 32 -3.19 6.75 3.25
CA PHE A 32 -2.54 7.54 2.22
C PHE A 32 -3.37 8.80 2.01
N GLY A 33 -2.90 9.89 2.63
CA GLY A 33 -3.60 11.17 2.72
C GLY A 33 -3.82 11.88 1.37
N GLN A 34 -4.71 12.87 1.37
CA GLN A 34 -4.87 13.81 0.25
C GLN A 34 -3.73 14.85 0.33
N GLY A 35 -2.62 14.59 -0.37
CA GLY A 35 -1.44 15.46 -0.38
C GLY A 35 -0.17 14.72 -0.78
N GLU A 36 0.98 15.36 -0.60
CA GLU A 36 2.27 14.71 -0.83
C GLU A 36 2.44 13.53 0.14
N ILE A 37 2.57 12.33 -0.42
CA ILE A 37 2.82 11.12 0.37
C ILE A 37 4.29 11.08 0.74
N GLY A 38 4.59 11.39 1.99
CA GLY A 38 5.96 11.36 2.51
C GLY A 38 6.49 9.95 2.78
N ASP A 39 7.81 9.86 2.93
CA ASP A 39 8.55 8.61 3.16
C ASP A 39 8.03 7.82 4.37
N ALA A 40 7.56 8.50 5.42
CA ALA A 40 7.01 7.83 6.61
C ALA A 40 5.77 6.98 6.30
N THR A 41 4.93 7.42 5.36
CA THR A 41 3.73 6.68 4.94
C THR A 41 4.11 5.44 4.14
N PHE A 42 5.05 5.58 3.20
CA PHE A 42 5.59 4.44 2.46
C PHE A 42 6.32 3.45 3.36
N GLU A 43 7.09 3.92 4.34
CA GLU A 43 7.76 3.07 5.33
C GLU A 43 6.73 2.30 6.18
N ALA A 44 5.67 2.96 6.66
CA ALA A 44 4.62 2.30 7.42
C ALA A 44 3.89 1.24 6.59
N ALA A 45 3.58 1.55 5.33
CA ALA A 45 2.93 0.60 4.41
C ALA A 45 3.84 -0.59 4.12
N LEU A 46 5.11 -0.33 3.79
CA LEU A 46 6.11 -1.36 3.50
C LEU A 46 6.35 -2.27 4.70
N ARG A 47 6.53 -1.70 5.90
CA ARG A 47 6.65 -2.47 7.14
C ARG A 47 5.43 -3.37 7.34
N THR A 48 4.23 -2.82 7.14
CA THR A 48 2.99 -3.61 7.25
C THR A 48 3.01 -4.75 6.23
N VAL A 49 3.30 -4.49 4.95
CA VAL A 49 3.39 -5.54 3.91
C VAL A 49 4.46 -6.60 4.21
N ARG A 50 5.59 -6.23 4.82
CA ARG A 50 6.65 -7.16 5.25
C ARG A 50 6.21 -8.08 6.39
N GLU A 51 5.64 -7.49 7.45
CA GLU A 51 5.07 -8.24 8.58
C GLU A 51 3.98 -9.21 8.11
N LEU A 52 3.29 -8.81 7.05
CA LEU A 52 2.25 -9.57 6.39
C LEU A 52 2.75 -10.70 5.47
N GLY A 53 3.93 -10.56 4.86
CA GLY A 53 4.52 -11.56 3.96
C GLY A 53 4.75 -12.93 4.62
N GLY A 54 4.84 -12.98 5.95
CA GLY A 54 4.89 -14.22 6.73
C GLY A 54 3.53 -14.88 7.01
N ARG A 55 2.41 -14.23 6.66
CA ARG A 55 1.05 -14.71 6.92
C ARG A 55 0.38 -15.19 5.63
N LYS A 56 -0.39 -16.29 5.70
CA LYS A 56 -0.89 -16.99 4.49
C LYS A 56 -1.75 -16.14 3.54
N ARG A 57 -2.51 -15.13 4.01
CA ARG A 57 -3.38 -14.29 3.16
C ARG A 57 -3.66 -12.89 3.75
N VAL A 58 -3.51 -11.86 2.93
CA VAL A 58 -3.84 -10.46 3.27
C VAL A 58 -4.64 -9.82 2.16
N LEU A 59 -5.66 -9.07 2.55
CA LEU A 59 -6.39 -8.17 1.66
C LEU A 59 -5.87 -6.74 1.87
N VAL A 60 -5.32 -6.11 0.82
CA VAL A 60 -4.97 -4.68 0.83
C VAL A 60 -5.97 -3.95 -0.04
N HIS A 61 -6.58 -2.88 0.46
CA HIS A 61 -7.55 -2.12 -0.31
C HIS A 61 -7.43 -0.61 -0.11
N CYS A 62 -8.00 0.15 -1.06
CA CYS A 62 -8.26 1.57 -0.92
C CYS A 62 -9.63 1.89 -1.57
N SER A 63 -9.83 3.09 -2.11
CA SER A 63 -11.05 3.42 -2.85
C SER A 63 -11.09 2.88 -4.29
N SER A 64 -9.95 2.84 -5.00
CA SER A 64 -9.91 2.57 -6.46
C SER A 64 -8.79 1.62 -6.91
N GLY A 65 -7.95 1.16 -5.99
CA GLY A 65 -6.72 0.41 -6.30
C GLY A 65 -5.46 1.29 -6.44
N SER A 66 -5.58 2.59 -6.71
CA SER A 66 -4.39 3.45 -6.95
C SER A 66 -3.37 3.45 -5.81
N ARG A 67 -3.84 3.62 -4.58
CA ARG A 67 -2.96 3.58 -3.39
C ARG A 67 -2.41 2.20 -3.10
N VAL A 68 -3.11 1.15 -3.51
CA VAL A 68 -2.65 -0.24 -3.32
C VAL A 68 -1.40 -0.47 -4.18
N GLY A 69 -1.45 -0.14 -5.46
CA GLY A 69 -0.28 -0.27 -6.32
C GLY A 69 0.93 0.55 -5.80
N ALA A 70 0.67 1.75 -5.29
CA ALA A 70 1.73 2.61 -4.75
C ALA A 70 2.39 2.04 -3.51
N ALA A 71 1.59 1.50 -2.59
CA ALA A 71 2.09 0.84 -1.40
C ALA A 71 2.89 -0.44 -1.73
N LEU A 72 2.59 -1.09 -2.86
CA LEU A 72 3.28 -2.32 -3.29
C LEU A 72 4.60 -2.07 -4.02
N ILE A 73 4.76 -0.95 -4.76
CA ILE A 73 6.00 -0.65 -5.50
C ILE A 73 7.26 -0.82 -4.64
N PRO A 74 7.35 -0.24 -3.42
CA PRO A 74 8.53 -0.42 -2.59
C PRO A 74 8.81 -1.86 -2.21
N TYR A 75 7.77 -2.65 -1.93
CA TYR A 75 7.93 -4.06 -1.61
C TYR A 75 8.39 -4.88 -2.82
N LEU A 76 7.83 -4.62 -4.00
CA LEU A 76 8.21 -5.31 -5.23
C LEU A 76 9.69 -5.03 -5.60
N MET A 77 10.14 -3.80 -5.46
CA MET A 77 11.53 -3.44 -5.79
C MET A 77 12.52 -3.85 -4.68
N LEU A 78 12.27 -3.45 -3.42
CA LEU A 78 13.23 -3.62 -2.32
C LEU A 78 13.28 -5.05 -1.77
N ASP A 79 12.15 -5.74 -1.72
CA ASP A 79 12.05 -7.07 -1.08
C ASP A 79 11.96 -8.20 -2.10
N LYS A 80 11.33 -7.96 -3.26
CA LYS A 80 11.20 -8.95 -4.33
C LYS A 80 12.25 -8.79 -5.43
N GLY A 81 13.06 -7.72 -5.39
CA GLY A 81 14.14 -7.48 -6.34
C GLY A 81 13.68 -7.22 -7.76
N MET A 82 12.42 -6.81 -7.95
CA MET A 82 11.89 -6.49 -9.28
C MET A 82 12.52 -5.20 -9.82
N SER A 83 12.64 -5.12 -11.14
CA SER A 83 12.99 -3.87 -11.81
C SER A 83 11.92 -2.80 -11.57
N GLU A 84 12.27 -1.53 -11.74
CA GLU A 84 11.31 -0.43 -11.65
C GLU A 84 10.15 -0.61 -12.65
N GLU A 85 10.47 -1.02 -13.89
CA GLU A 85 9.49 -1.25 -14.95
C GLU A 85 8.52 -2.38 -14.59
N ASP A 86 9.03 -3.53 -14.14
CA ASP A 86 8.19 -4.68 -13.76
C ASP A 86 7.31 -4.35 -12.54
N ALA A 87 7.87 -3.64 -11.55
CA ALA A 87 7.14 -3.25 -10.36
C ALA A 87 6.00 -2.28 -10.67
N VAL A 88 6.25 -1.31 -11.56
CA VAL A 88 5.23 -0.37 -12.03
C VAL A 88 4.15 -1.10 -12.85
N ALA A 89 4.55 -2.00 -13.76
CA ALA A 89 3.62 -2.79 -14.55
C ALA A 89 2.67 -3.63 -13.66
N GLU A 90 3.21 -4.26 -12.61
CA GLU A 90 2.40 -5.02 -11.65
C GLU A 90 1.50 -4.10 -10.82
N ALA A 91 1.99 -2.96 -10.36
CA ALA A 91 1.17 -1.96 -9.66
C ALA A 91 -0.01 -1.49 -10.53
N MET A 92 0.22 -1.28 -11.83
CA MET A 92 -0.82 -0.95 -12.80
C MET A 92 -1.84 -2.09 -12.98
N ARG A 93 -1.39 -3.36 -13.02
CA ARG A 93 -2.30 -4.52 -13.06
C ARG A 93 -3.20 -4.60 -11.83
N VAL A 94 -2.69 -4.23 -10.65
CA VAL A 94 -3.46 -4.17 -9.39
C VAL A 94 -4.49 -3.03 -9.35
N GLY A 95 -4.42 -2.09 -10.30
CA GLY A 95 -5.37 -0.98 -10.43
C GLY A 95 -4.77 0.40 -10.21
N MET A 96 -3.44 0.53 -10.22
CA MET A 96 -2.78 1.83 -10.19
C MET A 96 -3.07 2.66 -11.43
N ARG A 97 -3.56 3.89 -11.21
CA ARG A 97 -3.84 4.87 -12.28
C ARG A 97 -3.27 6.25 -12.02
N ASP A 98 -2.80 6.52 -10.80
CA ASP A 98 -2.29 7.84 -10.40
C ASP A 98 -0.77 7.92 -10.64
N ALA A 99 -0.37 8.73 -11.63
CA ALA A 99 1.03 8.88 -12.02
C ALA A 99 1.87 9.65 -10.99
N GLY A 100 1.29 10.62 -10.29
CA GLY A 100 2.01 11.38 -9.26
C GLY A 100 2.33 10.48 -8.05
N LEU A 101 1.36 9.65 -7.66
CA LEU A 101 1.53 8.68 -6.60
C LEU A 101 2.52 7.55 -6.98
N MET A 102 2.51 7.13 -8.25
CA MET A 102 3.51 6.19 -8.77
C MET A 102 4.92 6.79 -8.66
N GLN A 103 5.11 8.03 -9.11
CA GLN A 103 6.40 8.71 -9.04
C GLN A 103 6.89 8.85 -7.59
N ALA A 104 6.01 9.24 -6.67
CA ALA A 104 6.35 9.34 -5.25
C ALA A 104 6.83 7.99 -4.66
N ALA A 105 6.22 6.87 -5.05
CA ALA A 105 6.61 5.54 -4.60
C ALA A 105 7.99 5.12 -5.15
N VAL A 106 8.26 5.39 -6.44
CA VAL A 106 9.57 5.14 -7.07
C VAL A 106 10.65 6.01 -6.44
N ASP A 107 10.38 7.29 -6.21
CA ASP A 107 11.34 8.21 -5.60
C ASP A 107 11.67 7.81 -4.16
N TYR A 108 10.68 7.30 -3.41
CA TYR A 108 10.92 6.70 -2.10
C TYR A 108 11.93 5.54 -2.19
N VAL A 109 11.75 4.62 -3.15
CA VAL A 109 12.68 3.49 -3.35
C VAL A 109 14.09 3.99 -3.65
N ARG A 110 14.24 4.93 -4.58
CA ARG A 110 15.54 5.51 -4.95
C ARG A 110 16.26 6.14 -3.76
N ARG A 111 15.54 6.87 -2.91
CA ARG A 111 16.09 7.43 -1.65
C ARG A 111 16.56 6.35 -0.67
N LYS A 112 15.94 5.17 -0.66
CA LYS A 112 16.31 4.04 0.21
C LYS A 112 17.49 3.22 -0.31
N THR A 113 17.70 3.16 -1.62
CA THR A 113 18.81 2.41 -2.23
C THR A 113 20.09 3.21 -2.40
N THR A 114 20.02 4.55 -2.29
CA THR A 114 21.18 5.45 -2.43
C THR A 114 21.87 5.75 -1.08
N ARG A 115 21.43 5.10 0.00
CA ARG A 115 22.05 5.14 1.35
C ARG A 115 22.78 3.85 1.63
#